data_AF-A0A923D4X0-F1
#
_entry.id   AF-A0A923D4X0-F1
#
_cell.length_a   1.000
_cell.length_b   1.000
_cell.length_c   1.000
_cell.angle_alpha   90.00
_cell.angle_beta   90.00
_cell.angle_gamma   90.00
#
_symmetry.space_group_name_H-M   'P 1'
#
loop_
_entity.id
_entity.type
_entity.pdbx_description
1 polymer ?
#
loop_
_entity_poly.entity_id
_entity_poly.type
_entity_poly.pdbx_seq_one_letter_code
_entity_poly.pdbx_strand_id
1 'polypeptide(L)'
;CHCGINIGGVVDVPAVVAYAKTLPNVVFTMENLFTCSQDAAVKMGEVIKENNLTRVVVASCSPRTHEGLFQENCEKAGLNRYLFEMANIRDQNSWVHMHEPEAATEKAKDLVRMAIAKAQYLKPLKPGQLSVNHAVLIIGGGLAGISAALALADQGFESHIVEKQFELGGAYRHLYYTLEGLDTKKHLASLLQKVRDSKLIHVYTGADIKKIEGFIGAYKTTIEQKKEGETRFEHGVVIVATGAYELENKEYLQGQSAQVVLQRELEKLIAEKDVKVSAAKSVVMIQCVGSRNTERPYCSRYCCSEAIKNALKLKEADSQKDVTILYRDIRTFGLKEDYYKKARELNVKFIRYDEDRKPDVRQDGNQIAVRVFDPILNEPIEIKTDLLALSVGTVPNPANEDIGKMLKVPTNQDGFFLEAHVKLRPVDFQTDGVFMCGMAHAPKLSEEAVVQAFAAVSRACTILTKDYIEAEGKTAYVTKERCMACGLCEINCPYSAIAVEAAENCAVVNSVLCKGCGVCTASCRMNAADLNGFNNEEVLAQIWAL
;
A
#
# COMPACT_ATOMS: atom_id res chain seq x y z
N CYS A 1 -0.01 31.54 -18.98
CA CYS A 1 -1.39 31.17 -18.57
C CYS A 1 -1.86 32.19 -17.54
N HIS A 2 -3.10 32.67 -17.61
CA HIS A 2 -3.68 33.54 -16.57
C HIS A 2 -4.22 32.75 -15.36
N CYS A 3 -4.69 31.52 -15.58
CA CYS A 3 -5.32 30.68 -14.56
C CYS A 3 -6.50 31.41 -13.87
N GLY A 4 -7.32 32.10 -14.66
CA GLY A 4 -8.28 33.07 -14.15
C GLY A 4 -7.54 34.25 -13.52
N ILE A 5 -7.78 34.49 -12.23
CA ILE A 5 -7.08 35.54 -11.46
C ILE A 5 -5.88 35.00 -10.66
N ASN A 6 -5.64 33.68 -10.66
CA ASN A 6 -4.60 33.10 -9.81
C ASN A 6 -3.18 33.50 -10.24
N ILE A 7 -2.95 33.69 -11.54
CA ILE A 7 -1.69 34.21 -12.08
C ILE A 7 -1.92 35.64 -12.56
N GLY A 8 -2.92 35.84 -13.43
CA GLY A 8 -3.20 37.14 -14.06
C GLY A 8 -3.67 38.24 -13.10
N GLY A 9 -4.04 37.90 -11.86
CA GLY A 9 -4.37 38.88 -10.82
C GLY A 9 -3.14 39.46 -10.10
N VAL A 10 -1.94 38.91 -10.32
CA VAL A 10 -0.69 39.33 -9.65
C VAL A 10 0.42 39.58 -10.68
N VAL A 11 0.61 38.66 -11.61
CA VAL A 11 1.62 38.75 -12.67
C VAL A 11 0.99 39.37 -13.91
N ASP A 12 1.65 40.38 -14.49
CA ASP A 12 1.29 40.93 -15.80
C ASP A 12 1.66 39.93 -16.90
N VAL A 13 0.75 39.00 -17.18
CA VAL A 13 0.92 37.95 -18.20
C VAL A 13 1.15 38.54 -19.61
N PRO A 14 0.43 39.59 -20.06
CA PRO A 14 0.75 40.26 -21.32
C PRO A 14 2.20 40.74 -21.41
N ALA A 15 2.75 41.35 -20.35
CA ALA A 15 4.14 41.78 -20.32
C ALA A 15 5.13 40.60 -20.38
N VAL A 16 4.83 39.49 -19.70
CA VAL A 16 5.63 38.26 -19.77
C VAL A 16 5.59 37.67 -21.19
N VAL A 17 4.44 37.70 -21.87
CA VAL A 17 4.32 37.26 -23.28
C VAL A 17 5.13 38.16 -24.20
N ALA A 18 5.03 39.48 -24.05
CA ALA A 18 5.80 40.43 -24.84
C ALA A 18 7.32 40.23 -24.65
N TYR A 19 7.75 39.99 -23.42
CA TYR A 19 9.14 39.67 -23.11
C TYR A 19 9.58 38.33 -23.72
N ALA A 20 8.77 37.27 -23.61
CA ALA A 20 9.12 35.97 -24.17
C ALA A 20 9.36 36.03 -25.69
N LYS A 21 8.64 36.89 -26.41
CA LYS A 21 8.86 37.13 -27.86
C LYS A 21 10.25 37.64 -28.20
N THR A 22 10.94 38.32 -27.28
CA THR A 22 12.28 38.87 -27.54
C THR A 22 13.40 37.87 -27.30
N LEU A 23 13.10 36.69 -26.74
CA LEU A 23 14.10 35.69 -26.39
C LEU A 23 14.53 34.86 -27.61
N PRO A 24 15.80 34.43 -27.67
CA PRO A 24 16.29 33.62 -28.78
C PRO A 24 15.48 32.35 -28.98
N ASN A 25 15.27 31.98 -30.25
CA ASN A 25 14.57 30.76 -30.69
C ASN A 25 13.06 30.72 -30.37
N VAL A 26 12.48 31.79 -29.83
CA VAL A 26 11.03 31.90 -29.61
C VAL A 26 10.35 32.38 -30.89
N VAL A 27 9.68 31.46 -31.58
CA VAL A 27 9.00 31.74 -32.87
C VAL A 27 7.52 32.10 -32.72
N PHE A 28 6.88 31.68 -31.62
CA PHE A 28 5.47 31.94 -31.35
C PHE A 28 5.23 32.08 -29.85
N THR A 29 4.33 32.98 -29.46
CA THR A 29 3.87 33.13 -28.07
C THR A 29 2.37 33.43 -28.06
N MET A 30 1.69 32.93 -27.03
CA MET A 30 0.28 33.26 -26.78
C MET A 30 -0.03 33.27 -25.29
N GLU A 31 -1.10 33.95 -24.92
CA GLU A 31 -1.72 33.84 -23.61
C GLU A 31 -3.10 33.20 -23.71
N ASN A 32 -3.51 32.54 -22.63
CA ASN A 32 -4.82 31.93 -22.51
C ASN A 32 -5.32 32.12 -21.09
N LEU A 33 -6.65 32.23 -20.94
CA LEU A 33 -7.27 32.28 -19.62
C LEU A 33 -6.97 31.00 -18.82
N PHE A 34 -7.13 29.84 -19.46
CA PHE A 34 -6.82 28.53 -18.91
C PHE A 34 -6.09 27.66 -19.94
N THR A 35 -4.76 27.58 -19.86
CA THR A 35 -3.96 26.78 -20.81
C THR A 35 -4.22 25.27 -20.70
N CYS A 36 -4.69 24.77 -19.55
CA CYS A 36 -5.08 23.36 -19.36
C CYS A 36 -6.49 23.02 -19.87
N SER A 37 -7.24 23.99 -20.41
CA SER A 37 -8.57 23.73 -20.98
C SER A 37 -8.46 22.94 -22.29
N GLN A 38 -9.53 22.24 -22.64
CA GLN A 38 -9.61 21.46 -23.87
C GLN A 38 -9.41 22.32 -25.13
N ASP A 39 -10.03 23.51 -25.16
CA ASP A 39 -9.89 24.44 -26.30
C ASP A 39 -8.44 24.92 -26.48
N ALA A 40 -7.76 25.22 -25.37
CA ALA A 40 -6.34 25.61 -25.41
C ALA A 40 -5.44 24.44 -25.84
N ALA A 41 -5.78 23.20 -25.48
CA ALA A 41 -5.06 22.00 -25.91
C ALA A 41 -5.20 21.77 -27.43
N VAL A 42 -6.41 21.91 -27.98
CA VAL A 42 -6.63 21.84 -29.44
C VAL A 42 -5.83 22.93 -30.15
N LYS A 43 -5.92 24.17 -29.65
CA LYS A 43 -5.21 25.30 -30.25
C LYS A 43 -3.69 25.15 -30.19
N MET A 44 -3.16 24.61 -29.09
CA MET A 44 -1.74 24.27 -28.95
C MET A 44 -1.31 23.29 -30.04
N GLY A 45 -2.11 22.26 -30.32
CA GLY A 45 -1.82 21.29 -31.38
C GLY A 45 -1.82 21.89 -32.79
N GLU A 46 -2.74 22.81 -33.09
CA GLU A 46 -2.76 23.57 -34.35
C GLU A 46 -1.49 24.42 -34.49
N VAL A 47 -1.16 25.21 -33.46
CA VAL A 47 0.00 26.11 -33.46
C VAL A 47 1.31 25.33 -33.63
N ILE A 48 1.45 24.17 -32.98
CA ILE A 48 2.63 23.29 -33.12
C ILE A 48 2.84 22.92 -34.59
N LYS A 49 1.76 22.54 -35.30
CA LYS A 49 1.82 22.13 -36.71
C LYS A 49 2.01 23.31 -37.65
N GLU A 50 1.22 24.38 -37.49
CA GLU A 50 1.27 25.57 -38.36
C GLU A 50 2.64 26.26 -38.35
N ASN A 51 3.27 26.32 -37.17
CA ASN A 51 4.55 27.01 -36.98
C ASN A 51 5.76 26.05 -36.98
N ASN A 52 5.56 24.76 -37.25
CA ASN A 52 6.59 23.72 -37.20
C ASN A 52 7.41 23.76 -35.90
N LEU A 53 6.72 23.88 -34.76
CA LEU A 53 7.38 24.02 -33.46
C LEU A 53 8.11 22.73 -33.08
N THR A 54 9.36 22.88 -32.63
CA THR A 54 10.17 21.76 -32.14
C THR A 54 10.27 21.69 -30.62
N ARG A 55 9.86 22.74 -29.90
CA ARG A 55 9.84 22.82 -28.43
C ARG A 55 8.61 23.58 -27.97
N VAL A 56 8.09 23.23 -26.80
CA VAL A 56 6.97 23.95 -26.18
C VAL A 56 7.33 24.28 -24.73
N VAL A 57 7.16 25.54 -24.35
CA VAL A 57 7.28 25.99 -22.96
C VAL A 57 5.93 26.50 -22.47
N VAL A 58 5.44 25.99 -21.35
CA VAL A 58 4.21 26.49 -20.71
C VAL A 58 4.53 27.13 -19.37
N ALA A 59 4.30 28.45 -19.29
CA ALA A 59 4.35 29.19 -18.04
C ALA A 59 2.99 29.16 -17.33
N SER A 60 2.87 28.35 -16.27
CA SER A 60 1.61 28.17 -15.54
C SER A 60 1.82 27.69 -14.08
N CYS A 61 1.21 26.56 -13.73
CA CYS A 61 1.19 25.94 -12.40
C CYS A 61 2.38 24.99 -12.18
N SER A 62 2.30 24.12 -11.16
CA SER A 62 3.32 23.13 -10.87
C SER A 62 3.39 22.01 -11.92
N PRO A 63 4.61 21.57 -12.34
CA PRO A 63 4.77 20.39 -13.19
C PRO A 63 4.23 19.11 -12.54
N ARG A 64 4.22 19.04 -11.20
CA ARG A 64 3.63 17.90 -10.46
C ARG A 64 2.13 17.71 -10.73
N THR A 65 1.44 18.74 -11.21
CA THR A 65 0.00 18.69 -11.46
C THR A 65 -0.32 18.47 -12.93
N HIS A 66 0.31 19.22 -13.85
CA HIS A 66 -0.11 19.27 -15.25
C HIS A 66 1.01 19.03 -16.28
N GLU A 67 2.25 18.70 -15.89
CA GLU A 67 3.31 18.38 -16.86
C GLU A 67 2.86 17.23 -17.78
N GLY A 68 2.37 16.12 -17.20
CA GLY A 68 1.87 14.97 -17.96
C GLY A 68 0.76 15.33 -18.96
N LEU A 69 -0.18 16.20 -18.57
CA LEU A 69 -1.26 16.67 -19.45
C LEU A 69 -0.73 17.43 -20.66
N PHE A 70 0.21 18.36 -20.46
CA PHE A 70 0.77 19.15 -21.56
C PHE A 70 1.68 18.31 -22.45
N GLN A 71 2.42 17.39 -21.86
CA GLN A 71 3.20 16.38 -22.58
C GLN A 71 2.32 15.55 -23.52
N GLU A 72 1.19 15.02 -23.03
CA GLU A 72 0.23 14.28 -23.86
C GLU A 72 -0.35 15.14 -25.00
N ASN A 73 -0.62 16.43 -24.75
CA ASN A 73 -1.10 17.34 -25.78
C ASN A 73 -0.03 17.60 -26.87
N CYS A 74 1.24 17.74 -26.48
CA CYS A 74 2.35 17.83 -27.41
C CYS A 74 2.47 16.54 -28.26
N GLU A 75 2.35 15.36 -27.63
CA GLU A 75 2.42 14.08 -28.34
C GLU A 75 1.29 13.90 -29.35
N LYS A 76 0.05 14.26 -29.00
CA LYS A 76 -1.09 14.27 -29.93
C LYS A 76 -0.87 15.20 -31.13
N ALA A 77 -0.06 16.24 -30.96
CA ALA A 77 0.33 17.15 -32.04
C ALA A 77 1.51 16.64 -32.89
N GLY A 78 2.13 15.52 -32.53
CA GLY A 78 3.29 14.94 -33.20
C GLY A 78 4.64 15.38 -32.63
N LEU A 79 4.64 16.07 -31.48
CA LEU A 79 5.87 16.51 -30.80
C LEU A 79 6.21 15.56 -29.64
N ASN A 80 7.45 15.08 -29.57
CA ASN A 80 7.90 14.20 -28.49
C ASN A 80 7.67 14.85 -27.10
N ARG A 81 7.09 14.14 -26.14
CA ARG A 81 6.76 14.69 -24.81
C ARG A 81 7.94 15.31 -24.08
N TYR A 82 9.15 14.83 -24.30
CA TYR A 82 10.35 15.32 -23.59
C TYR A 82 10.92 16.60 -24.23
N LEU A 83 10.29 17.11 -25.28
CA LEU A 83 10.56 18.41 -25.89
C LEU A 83 9.70 19.54 -25.30
N PHE A 84 9.03 19.24 -24.19
CA PHE A 84 8.20 20.15 -23.41
C PHE A 84 8.92 20.56 -22.11
N GLU A 85 8.86 21.84 -21.73
CA GLU A 85 9.33 22.36 -20.44
C GLU A 85 8.26 23.23 -19.79
N MET A 86 8.26 23.32 -18.47
CA MET A 86 7.25 24.06 -17.71
C MET A 86 7.90 25.10 -16.78
N ALA A 87 7.46 26.35 -16.89
CA ALA A 87 7.82 27.41 -15.95
C ALA A 87 6.70 27.57 -14.91
N ASN A 88 7.00 27.29 -13.64
CA ASN A 88 6.02 27.42 -12.56
C ASN A 88 5.93 28.88 -12.09
N ILE A 89 5.03 29.64 -12.70
CA ILE A 89 4.80 31.05 -12.38
C ILE A 89 3.57 31.27 -11.48
N ARG A 90 2.99 30.19 -10.93
CA ARG A 90 1.87 30.27 -9.98
C ARG A 90 2.28 29.92 -8.56
N ASP A 91 2.51 28.64 -8.31
CA ASP A 91 2.79 28.08 -6.99
C ASP A 91 4.14 28.60 -6.44
N GLN A 92 5.11 28.85 -7.33
CA GLN A 92 6.42 29.41 -6.98
C GLN A 92 6.53 30.93 -7.23
N ASN A 93 5.46 31.57 -7.70
CA ASN A 93 5.47 33.00 -8.01
C ASN A 93 4.16 33.71 -7.60
N SER A 94 3.15 33.77 -8.46
CA SER A 94 1.97 34.61 -8.22
C SER A 94 1.27 34.41 -6.87
N TRP A 95 1.18 33.17 -6.37
CA TRP A 95 0.54 32.87 -5.08
C TRP A 95 1.36 33.30 -3.86
N VAL A 96 2.68 33.39 -4.00
CA VAL A 96 3.58 33.70 -2.88
C VAL A 96 4.08 35.15 -2.91
N HIS A 97 3.86 35.89 -4.01
CA HIS A 97 4.25 37.30 -4.19
C HIS A 97 3.05 38.21 -4.49
N MET A 98 1.87 37.89 -3.95
CA MET A 98 0.62 38.63 -4.23
C MET A 98 0.63 40.12 -3.85
N HIS A 99 1.57 40.52 -2.99
CA HIS A 99 1.73 41.91 -2.55
C HIS A 99 2.84 42.66 -3.29
N GLU A 100 3.55 41.99 -4.21
CA GLU A 100 4.69 42.55 -4.96
C GLU A 100 4.53 42.27 -6.47
N PRO A 101 3.45 42.75 -7.12
CA PRO A 101 3.09 42.36 -8.49
C PRO A 101 4.14 42.73 -9.56
N GLU A 102 4.85 43.85 -9.40
CA GLU A 102 5.94 44.25 -10.30
C GLU A 102 7.12 43.27 -10.20
N ALA A 103 7.59 42.98 -8.98
CA ALA A 103 8.66 42.00 -8.75
C ALA A 103 8.24 40.58 -9.14
N ALA A 104 6.98 40.20 -8.90
CA ALA A 104 6.42 38.93 -9.34
C ALA A 104 6.41 38.82 -10.88
N THR A 105 6.17 39.92 -11.59
CA THR A 105 6.21 39.97 -13.05
C THR A 105 7.64 39.81 -13.56
N GLU A 106 8.62 40.50 -12.98
CA GLU A 106 10.04 40.29 -13.35
C GLU A 106 10.50 38.87 -13.05
N LYS A 107 10.16 38.32 -11.88
CA LYS A 107 10.43 36.92 -11.55
C LYS A 107 9.77 35.95 -12.55
N ALA A 108 8.56 36.24 -13.03
CA ALA A 108 7.91 35.43 -14.05
C ALA A 108 8.69 35.44 -15.38
N LYS A 109 9.21 36.61 -15.78
CA LYS A 109 10.07 36.75 -16.97
C LYS A 109 11.35 35.93 -16.83
N ASP A 110 12.01 35.97 -15.67
CA ASP A 110 13.21 35.19 -15.40
C ASP A 110 12.91 33.68 -15.43
N LEU A 111 11.86 33.21 -14.76
CA LEU A 111 11.46 31.80 -14.78
C LEU A 111 11.13 31.30 -16.20
N VAL A 112 10.50 32.14 -17.03
CA VAL A 112 10.24 31.84 -18.44
C VAL A 112 11.53 31.81 -19.24
N ARG A 113 12.44 32.76 -19.04
CA ARG A 113 13.78 32.79 -19.68
C ARG A 113 14.58 31.53 -19.35
N MET A 114 14.61 31.14 -18.08
CA MET A 114 15.27 29.91 -17.61
C MET A 114 14.68 28.66 -18.28
N ALA A 115 13.36 28.53 -18.33
CA ALA A 115 12.69 27.39 -18.96
C ALA A 115 12.95 27.34 -20.47
N ILE A 116 12.93 28.48 -21.16
CA ILE A 116 13.26 28.57 -22.60
C ILE A 116 14.73 28.19 -22.84
N ALA A 117 15.66 28.67 -22.01
CA ALA A 117 17.08 28.34 -22.13
C ALA A 117 17.32 26.84 -21.99
N LYS A 118 16.68 26.19 -21.01
CA LYS A 118 16.72 24.72 -20.86
C LYS A 118 16.10 24.01 -22.06
N ALA A 119 14.94 24.48 -22.54
CA ALA A 119 14.19 23.84 -23.62
C ALA A 119 14.99 23.71 -24.93
N GLN A 120 15.95 24.61 -25.17
CA GLN A 120 16.83 24.56 -26.34
C GLN A 120 17.70 23.29 -26.39
N TYR A 121 18.07 22.76 -25.23
CA TYR A 121 18.95 21.59 -25.12
C TYR A 121 18.20 20.27 -24.95
N LEU A 122 16.89 20.32 -24.71
CA LEU A 122 16.06 19.12 -24.63
C LEU A 122 16.20 18.29 -25.90
N LYS A 123 16.26 16.97 -25.75
CA LYS A 123 16.34 16.00 -26.85
C LYS A 123 15.10 15.13 -26.85
N PRO A 124 14.63 14.64 -28.01
CA PRO A 124 13.55 13.68 -28.04
C PRO A 124 14.01 12.40 -27.32
N LEU A 125 13.27 11.98 -26.31
CA LEU A 125 13.57 10.75 -25.57
C LEU A 125 12.56 9.68 -25.93
N LYS A 126 13.03 8.43 -26.00
CA LYS A 126 12.16 7.26 -26.18
C LYS A 126 12.17 6.48 -24.88
N PRO A 127 11.06 6.46 -24.12
CA PRO A 127 10.91 5.59 -22.97
C PRO A 127 11.27 4.15 -23.32
N GLY A 128 12.01 3.49 -22.43
CA GLY A 128 12.18 2.04 -22.52
C GLY A 128 10.82 1.36 -22.35
N GLN A 129 10.56 0.31 -23.12
CA GLN A 129 9.41 -0.56 -22.89
C GLN A 129 9.91 -1.81 -22.18
N LEU A 130 9.28 -2.14 -21.05
CA LEU A 130 9.49 -3.40 -20.37
C LEU A 130 8.29 -4.30 -20.63
N SER A 131 8.51 -5.49 -21.18
CA SER A 131 7.47 -6.51 -21.25
C SER A 131 6.97 -6.86 -19.84
N VAL A 132 5.66 -6.97 -19.67
CA VAL A 132 5.08 -7.38 -18.40
C VAL A 132 5.04 -8.90 -18.34
N ASN A 133 5.64 -9.49 -17.30
CA ASN A 133 5.32 -10.85 -16.92
C ASN A 133 3.92 -10.85 -16.28
N HIS A 134 3.00 -11.63 -16.84
CA HIS A 134 1.60 -11.62 -16.44
C HIS A 134 1.29 -12.52 -15.22
N ALA A 135 2.30 -13.17 -14.64
CA ALA A 135 2.15 -13.94 -13.40
C ALA A 135 2.24 -13.04 -12.16
N VAL A 136 1.72 -13.54 -11.04
CA VAL A 136 1.66 -12.81 -9.76
C VAL A 136 2.29 -13.61 -8.62
N LEU A 137 3.15 -12.98 -7.82
CA LEU A 137 3.55 -13.55 -6.52
C LEU A 137 2.52 -13.19 -5.44
N ILE A 138 2.04 -14.19 -4.70
CA ILE A 138 1.21 -14.00 -3.50
C ILE A 138 1.98 -14.51 -2.30
N ILE A 139 2.29 -13.62 -1.35
CA ILE A 139 3.04 -13.94 -0.13
C ILE A 139 2.06 -14.22 1.00
N GLY A 140 1.84 -15.50 1.32
CA GLY A 140 0.92 -15.96 2.35
C GLY A 140 -0.32 -16.64 1.78
N GLY A 141 -0.55 -17.88 2.20
CA GLY A 141 -1.63 -18.75 1.79
C GLY A 141 -2.86 -18.71 2.70
N GLY A 142 -3.09 -17.61 3.42
CA GLY A 142 -4.30 -17.40 4.22
C GLY A 142 -5.56 -17.15 3.38
N LEU A 143 -6.70 -16.91 4.03
CA LEU A 143 -7.97 -16.59 3.32
C LEU A 143 -7.81 -15.47 2.28
N ALA A 144 -7.09 -14.39 2.62
CA ALA A 144 -6.86 -13.27 1.71
C ALA A 144 -6.04 -13.69 0.48
N GLY A 145 -4.93 -14.41 0.69
CA GLY A 145 -4.07 -14.89 -0.41
C GLY A 145 -4.76 -15.91 -1.32
N ILE A 146 -5.50 -16.86 -0.73
CA ILE A 146 -6.32 -17.82 -1.49
C ILE A 146 -7.38 -17.08 -2.31
N SER A 147 -8.06 -16.10 -1.72
CA SER A 147 -9.09 -15.33 -2.43
C SER A 147 -8.49 -14.50 -3.57
N ALA A 148 -7.30 -13.92 -3.37
CA ALA A 148 -6.57 -13.22 -4.41
C ALA A 148 -6.16 -14.14 -5.57
N ALA A 149 -5.64 -15.33 -5.26
CA ALA A 149 -5.23 -16.32 -6.28
C ALA A 149 -6.41 -16.80 -7.13
N LEU A 150 -7.54 -17.11 -6.48
CA LEU A 150 -8.77 -17.50 -7.19
C LEU A 150 -9.30 -16.37 -8.06
N ALA A 151 -9.33 -15.14 -7.55
CA ALA A 151 -9.76 -13.98 -8.34
C ALA A 151 -8.83 -13.70 -9.52
N LEU A 152 -7.52 -13.90 -9.39
CA LEU A 152 -6.57 -13.80 -10.50
C LEU A 152 -6.80 -14.89 -11.55
N ALA A 153 -7.03 -16.13 -11.12
CA ALA A 153 -7.34 -17.24 -12.02
C ALA A 153 -8.66 -17.00 -12.78
N ASP A 154 -9.67 -16.41 -12.13
CA ASP A 154 -10.93 -16.01 -12.78
C ASP A 154 -10.71 -14.92 -13.84
N GLN A 155 -9.66 -14.10 -13.71
CA GLN A 155 -9.23 -13.12 -14.72
C GLN A 155 -8.25 -13.71 -15.77
N GLY A 156 -7.87 -14.98 -15.64
CA GLY A 156 -6.94 -15.66 -16.55
C GLY A 156 -5.46 -15.43 -16.28
N PHE A 157 -5.10 -14.89 -15.11
CA PHE A 157 -3.70 -14.66 -14.71
C PHE A 157 -3.13 -15.80 -13.87
N GLU A 158 -1.88 -16.17 -14.14
CA GLU A 158 -1.14 -17.13 -13.34
C GLU A 158 -0.70 -16.52 -12.00
N SER A 159 -0.65 -17.34 -10.95
CA SER A 159 -0.18 -16.90 -9.63
C SER A 159 0.62 -17.96 -8.90
N HIS A 160 1.61 -17.51 -8.12
CA HIS A 160 2.47 -18.30 -7.27
C HIS A 160 2.18 -17.95 -5.81
N ILE A 161 1.49 -18.84 -5.08
CA ILE A 161 1.28 -18.71 -3.63
C ILE A 161 2.48 -19.29 -2.90
N VAL A 162 3.16 -18.46 -2.11
CA VAL A 162 4.23 -18.90 -1.21
C VAL A 162 3.72 -18.90 0.22
N GLU A 163 3.63 -20.07 0.84
CA GLU A 163 3.16 -20.29 2.21
C GLU A 163 4.24 -20.95 3.05
N LYS A 164 4.56 -20.33 4.19
CA LYS A 164 5.60 -20.80 5.11
C LYS A 164 5.21 -22.08 5.86
N GLN A 165 3.92 -22.29 6.07
CA GLN A 165 3.37 -23.51 6.67
C GLN A 165 3.17 -24.60 5.60
N PHE A 166 3.03 -25.86 6.03
CA PHE A 166 2.75 -26.98 5.12
C PHE A 166 1.30 -27.03 4.62
N GLU A 167 0.44 -26.13 5.10
CA GLU A 167 -0.98 -26.12 4.80
C GLU A 167 -1.47 -24.68 4.55
N LEU A 168 -2.33 -24.52 3.55
CA LEU A 168 -3.02 -23.28 3.25
C LEU A 168 -4.20 -23.02 4.21
N GLY A 169 -4.62 -21.76 4.29
CA GLY A 169 -5.82 -21.29 4.99
C GLY A 169 -5.53 -20.34 6.16
N GLY A 170 -4.30 -20.36 6.70
CA GLY A 170 -3.88 -19.48 7.79
C GLY A 170 -4.83 -19.50 8.99
N ALA A 171 -5.04 -18.34 9.64
CA ALA A 171 -5.91 -18.20 10.80
C ALA A 171 -7.36 -18.67 10.56
N TYR A 172 -7.84 -18.56 9.31
CA TYR A 172 -9.21 -18.94 8.94
C TYR A 172 -9.49 -20.44 9.12
N ARG A 173 -8.44 -21.29 9.10
CA ARG A 173 -8.55 -22.73 9.41
C ARG A 173 -9.08 -22.99 10.81
N HIS A 174 -8.88 -22.08 11.74
CA HIS A 174 -9.23 -22.25 13.14
C HIS A 174 -10.64 -21.74 13.47
N LEU A 175 -11.32 -21.11 12.51
CA LEU A 175 -12.72 -20.72 12.65
C LEU A 175 -13.63 -21.88 12.24
N TYR A 176 -14.80 -21.96 12.88
CA TYR A 176 -15.85 -22.93 12.59
C TYR A 176 -17.09 -22.27 11.97
N TYR A 177 -17.38 -21.03 12.36
CA TYR A 177 -18.50 -20.26 11.81
C TYR A 177 -18.26 -18.75 11.88
N THR A 178 -18.90 -18.00 10.98
CA THR A 178 -18.97 -16.52 11.08
C THR A 178 -20.17 -16.08 11.92
N LEU A 179 -20.22 -14.79 12.28
CA LEU A 179 -21.34 -14.22 13.03
C LEU A 179 -22.66 -14.34 12.25
N GLU A 180 -22.57 -14.24 10.93
CA GLU A 180 -23.67 -14.37 9.96
C GLU A 180 -24.07 -15.82 9.67
N GLY A 181 -23.36 -16.81 10.25
CA GLY A 181 -23.72 -18.23 10.15
C GLY A 181 -23.07 -19.00 9.00
N LEU A 182 -22.07 -18.45 8.30
CA LEU A 182 -21.31 -19.19 7.29
C LEU A 182 -20.46 -20.28 7.96
N ASP A 183 -20.57 -21.52 7.50
CA ASP A 183 -19.69 -22.64 7.87
C ASP A 183 -18.30 -22.43 7.24
N THR A 184 -17.34 -21.98 8.05
CA THR A 184 -16.01 -21.59 7.55
C THR A 184 -15.16 -22.79 7.17
N LYS A 185 -15.40 -23.98 7.76
CA LYS A 185 -14.67 -25.21 7.43
C LYS A 185 -15.05 -25.70 6.04
N LYS A 186 -16.35 -25.78 5.75
CA LYS A 186 -16.85 -26.14 4.41
C LYS A 186 -16.46 -25.10 3.37
N HIS A 187 -16.57 -23.82 3.72
CA HIS A 187 -16.17 -22.74 2.84
C HIS A 187 -14.68 -22.83 2.48
N LEU A 188 -13.80 -22.97 3.47
CA LEU A 188 -12.37 -23.13 3.22
C LEU A 188 -12.06 -24.38 2.39
N ALA A 189 -12.68 -25.52 2.70
CA ALA A 189 -12.50 -26.74 1.93
C ALA A 189 -12.88 -26.54 0.44
N SER A 190 -13.97 -25.83 0.17
CA SER A 190 -14.38 -25.48 -1.20
C SER A 190 -13.35 -24.58 -1.90
N LEU A 191 -12.84 -23.55 -1.21
CA LEU A 191 -11.80 -22.68 -1.78
C LEU A 191 -10.51 -23.44 -2.08
N LEU A 192 -10.06 -24.30 -1.16
CA LEU A 192 -8.87 -25.12 -1.35
C LEU A 192 -9.03 -26.12 -2.49
N GLN A 193 -10.23 -26.66 -2.68
CA GLN A 193 -10.52 -27.53 -3.82
C GLN A 193 -10.38 -26.74 -5.13
N LYS A 194 -10.97 -25.54 -5.23
CA LYS A 194 -10.82 -24.66 -6.40
C LYS A 194 -9.36 -24.30 -6.69
N VAL A 195 -8.55 -24.06 -5.64
CA VAL A 195 -7.12 -23.81 -5.80
C VAL A 195 -6.40 -25.02 -6.40
N ARG A 196 -6.71 -26.23 -5.94
CA ARG A 196 -6.11 -27.47 -6.45
C ARG A 196 -6.52 -27.80 -7.89
N ASP A 197 -7.76 -27.49 -8.25
CA ASP A 197 -8.31 -27.79 -9.57
C ASP A 197 -7.85 -26.78 -10.64
N SER A 198 -7.35 -25.60 -10.22
CA SER A 198 -6.86 -24.58 -11.13
C SER A 198 -5.46 -24.87 -11.64
N LYS A 199 -5.27 -24.78 -12.96
CA LYS A 199 -3.94 -24.87 -13.60
C LYS A 199 -3.14 -23.57 -13.53
N LEU A 200 -3.79 -22.46 -13.18
CA LEU A 200 -3.19 -21.12 -13.13
C LEU A 200 -2.63 -20.79 -11.73
N ILE A 201 -2.84 -21.65 -10.73
CA ILE A 201 -2.42 -21.39 -9.36
C ILE A 201 -1.35 -22.40 -8.96
N HIS A 202 -0.13 -21.91 -8.77
CA HIS A 202 1.02 -22.67 -8.30
C HIS A 202 1.20 -22.45 -6.80
N VAL A 203 1.24 -23.52 -6.03
CA VAL A 203 1.32 -23.45 -4.56
C VAL A 203 2.63 -24.03 -4.06
N TYR A 204 3.35 -23.24 -3.29
CA TYR A 204 4.58 -23.64 -2.61
C TYR A 204 4.36 -23.57 -1.09
N THR A 205 4.19 -24.73 -0.45
CA THR A 205 4.02 -24.84 1.01
C THR A 205 5.33 -25.22 1.70
N GLY A 206 5.48 -24.84 2.97
CA GLY A 206 6.74 -25.04 3.69
C GLY A 206 7.88 -24.26 3.04
N ALA A 207 7.56 -23.12 2.44
CA ALA A 207 8.45 -22.33 1.61
C ALA A 207 8.73 -20.96 2.25
N ASP A 208 10.00 -20.60 2.36
CA ASP A 208 10.45 -19.30 2.82
C ASP A 208 11.03 -18.51 1.65
N ILE A 209 10.67 -17.22 1.54
CA ILE A 209 11.24 -16.34 0.51
C ILE A 209 12.67 -15.96 0.92
N LYS A 210 13.64 -16.26 0.04
CA LYS A 210 15.04 -15.89 0.25
C LYS A 210 15.37 -14.54 -0.35
N LYS A 211 14.82 -14.26 -1.54
CA LYS A 211 15.14 -13.07 -2.30
C LYS A 211 13.99 -12.69 -3.23
N ILE A 212 13.72 -11.39 -3.33
CA ILE A 212 12.87 -10.79 -4.35
C ILE A 212 13.70 -9.72 -5.03
N GLU A 213 13.84 -9.82 -6.35
CA GLU A 213 14.62 -8.89 -7.16
C GLU A 213 13.78 -8.41 -8.33
N GLY A 214 14.21 -7.32 -8.94
CA GLY A 214 13.52 -6.73 -10.08
C GLY A 214 12.55 -5.64 -9.64
N PHE A 215 11.57 -5.39 -10.50
CA PHE A 215 10.69 -4.23 -10.45
C PHE A 215 9.37 -4.56 -11.14
N ILE A 216 8.40 -3.65 -11.03
CA ILE A 216 7.09 -3.75 -11.68
C ILE A 216 7.19 -4.29 -13.12
N GLY A 217 6.48 -5.40 -13.38
CA GLY A 217 6.45 -6.10 -14.66
C GLY A 217 7.57 -7.13 -14.86
N ALA A 218 8.66 -7.09 -14.10
CA ALA A 218 9.79 -8.01 -14.23
C ALA A 218 10.45 -8.30 -12.87
N TYR A 219 9.72 -8.95 -11.98
CA TYR A 219 10.27 -9.49 -10.74
C TYR A 219 10.75 -10.92 -10.91
N LYS A 220 11.74 -11.27 -10.10
CA LYS A 220 12.23 -12.64 -9.91
C LYS A 220 12.27 -12.96 -8.43
N THR A 221 11.69 -14.09 -8.06
CA THR A 221 11.64 -14.54 -6.67
C THR A 221 12.32 -15.89 -6.51
N THR A 222 13.15 -15.97 -5.48
CA THR A 222 13.81 -17.19 -5.02
C THR A 222 13.18 -17.61 -3.71
N ILE A 223 12.69 -18.85 -3.67
CA ILE A 223 12.14 -19.49 -2.48
C ILE A 223 12.97 -20.70 -2.08
N GLU A 224 12.95 -21.03 -0.80
CA GLU A 224 13.51 -22.26 -0.25
C GLU A 224 12.36 -23.10 0.32
N GLN A 225 12.08 -24.24 -0.32
CA GLN A 225 11.12 -25.21 0.20
C GLN A 225 11.84 -26.22 1.08
N LYS A 226 11.38 -26.37 2.32
CA LYS A 226 11.96 -27.30 3.32
C LYS A 226 12.18 -28.74 2.84
N LYS A 227 11.44 -29.17 1.81
CA LYS A 227 11.50 -30.54 1.26
C LYS A 227 12.08 -30.61 -0.17
N GLU A 228 12.04 -29.52 -0.92
CA GLU A 228 12.32 -29.51 -2.37
C GLU A 228 13.52 -28.63 -2.74
N GLY A 229 14.08 -27.89 -1.78
CA GLY A 229 15.24 -27.02 -1.98
C GLY A 229 14.88 -25.67 -2.58
N GLU A 230 15.85 -25.05 -3.24
CA GLU A 230 15.71 -23.73 -3.84
C GLU A 230 14.94 -23.78 -5.18
N THR A 231 13.90 -22.96 -5.31
CA THR A 231 13.14 -22.78 -6.57
C THR A 231 13.09 -21.30 -6.94
N ARG A 232 13.13 -21.00 -8.25
CA ARG A 232 13.08 -19.64 -8.79
C ARG A 232 11.99 -19.52 -9.85
N PHE A 233 11.27 -18.41 -9.83
CA PHE A 233 10.25 -18.08 -10.84
C PHE A 233 10.14 -16.56 -11.03
N GLU A 234 9.52 -16.15 -12.13
CA GLU A 234 9.36 -14.75 -12.53
C GLU A 234 7.88 -14.36 -12.49
N HIS A 235 7.61 -13.11 -12.15
CA HIS A 235 6.25 -12.56 -12.05
C HIS A 235 6.28 -11.04 -12.26
N GLY A 236 5.15 -10.43 -12.59
CA GLY A 236 5.08 -8.99 -12.84
C GLY A 236 4.72 -8.15 -11.62
N VAL A 237 3.99 -8.71 -10.66
CA VAL A 237 3.49 -7.98 -9.49
C VAL A 237 3.46 -8.87 -8.25
N VAL A 238 3.47 -8.22 -7.08
CA VAL A 238 3.48 -8.87 -5.77
C VAL A 238 2.23 -8.48 -4.99
N ILE A 239 1.56 -9.46 -4.37
CA ILE A 239 0.48 -9.26 -3.40
C ILE A 239 0.93 -9.82 -2.05
N VAL A 240 1.05 -8.95 -1.05
CA VAL A 240 1.41 -9.31 0.32
C VAL A 240 0.16 -9.65 1.11
N ALA A 241 0.05 -10.90 1.54
CA ALA A 241 -1.09 -11.48 2.27
C ALA A 241 -0.63 -12.25 3.53
N THR A 242 0.43 -11.77 4.18
CA THR A 242 1.17 -12.45 5.27
C THR A 242 0.38 -12.63 6.57
N GLY A 243 -0.80 -12.02 6.67
CA GLY A 243 -1.69 -12.15 7.83
C GLY A 243 -1.14 -11.50 9.10
N ALA A 244 -1.66 -11.95 10.24
CA ALA A 244 -1.35 -11.48 11.58
C ALA A 244 -1.56 -12.63 12.59
N TYR A 245 -1.18 -12.43 13.84
CA TYR A 245 -1.23 -13.44 14.90
C TYR A 245 -2.04 -12.97 16.11
N GLU A 246 -2.56 -13.92 16.88
CA GLU A 246 -3.07 -13.62 18.22
C GLU A 246 -1.90 -13.24 19.14
N LEU A 247 -2.13 -12.26 20.00
CA LEU A 247 -1.18 -11.87 21.01
C LEU A 247 -1.04 -12.99 22.05
N GLU A 248 0.20 -13.42 22.27
CA GLU A 248 0.55 -14.23 23.43
C GLU A 248 0.88 -13.31 24.60
N ASN A 249 0.14 -13.42 25.71
CA ASN A 249 0.46 -12.73 26.95
C ASN A 249 0.13 -13.60 28.17
N LYS A 250 0.33 -13.05 29.38
CA LYS A 250 0.04 -13.72 30.66
C LYS A 250 -1.03 -12.98 31.48
N GLU A 251 -1.72 -12.02 30.87
CA GLU A 251 -2.80 -11.26 31.49
C GLU A 251 -3.94 -12.23 31.84
N TYR A 252 -4.61 -12.01 32.97
CA TYR A 252 -5.79 -12.78 33.37
C TYR A 252 -5.60 -14.30 33.44
N LEU A 253 -4.44 -14.75 33.92
CA LEU A 253 -4.09 -16.17 34.05
C LEU A 253 -4.06 -16.94 32.71
N GLN A 254 -3.88 -16.24 31.58
CA GLN A 254 -3.65 -16.89 30.28
C GLN A 254 -2.49 -17.89 30.39
N GLY A 255 -2.76 -19.14 29.99
CA GLY A 255 -1.81 -20.25 30.04
C GLY A 255 -1.47 -20.78 31.44
N GLN A 256 -2.08 -20.22 32.50
CA GLN A 256 -1.81 -20.60 33.90
C GLN A 256 -2.98 -21.38 34.52
N SER A 257 -4.20 -21.16 34.04
CA SER A 257 -5.39 -21.85 34.51
C SER A 257 -6.07 -22.62 33.38
N ALA A 258 -6.52 -23.84 33.67
CA ALA A 258 -7.30 -24.62 32.73
C ALA A 258 -8.69 -24.01 32.46
N GLN A 259 -9.22 -23.14 33.32
CA GLN A 259 -10.53 -22.50 33.13
C GLN A 259 -10.46 -21.25 32.25
N VAL A 260 -9.26 -20.77 31.93
CA VAL A 260 -9.02 -19.60 31.08
C VAL A 260 -8.67 -20.07 29.68
N VAL A 261 -9.42 -19.59 28.69
CA VAL A 261 -9.27 -19.95 27.27
C VAL A 261 -9.28 -18.70 26.39
N LEU A 262 -8.72 -18.77 25.19
CA LEU A 262 -8.89 -17.74 24.18
C LEU A 262 -10.27 -17.83 23.52
N GLN A 263 -10.76 -16.74 22.93
CA GLN A 263 -12.04 -16.78 22.18
C GLN A 263 -12.04 -17.82 21.06
N ARG A 264 -10.92 -17.95 20.34
CA ARG A 264 -10.74 -18.95 19.29
C ARG A 264 -10.78 -20.39 19.82
N GLU A 265 -10.24 -20.62 21.02
CA GLU A 265 -10.31 -21.91 21.69
C GLU A 265 -11.73 -22.20 22.20
N LEU A 266 -12.41 -21.19 22.74
CA LEU A 266 -13.81 -21.30 23.12
C LEU A 266 -14.68 -21.67 21.92
N GLU A 267 -14.48 -21.03 20.76
CA GLU A 267 -15.21 -21.36 19.53
C GLU A 267 -15.02 -22.84 19.14
N LYS A 268 -13.78 -23.34 19.20
CA LYS A 268 -13.47 -24.75 18.96
C LYS A 268 -14.25 -25.65 19.93
N LEU A 269 -14.19 -25.37 21.24
CA LEU A 269 -14.86 -26.17 22.26
C LEU A 269 -16.39 -26.16 22.08
N ILE A 270 -16.97 -25.02 21.70
CA ILE A 270 -18.40 -24.92 21.36
C ILE A 270 -18.74 -25.81 20.15
N ALA A 271 -17.96 -25.68 19.07
CA ALA A 271 -18.20 -26.41 17.83
C ALA A 271 -18.06 -27.93 17.99
N GLU A 272 -17.11 -28.37 18.81
CA GLU A 272 -16.84 -29.79 19.11
C GLU A 272 -17.75 -30.34 20.21
N LYS A 273 -18.64 -29.52 20.79
CA LYS A 273 -19.52 -29.87 21.92
C LYS A 273 -18.75 -30.45 23.11
N ASP A 274 -17.61 -29.85 23.40
CA ASP A 274 -16.71 -30.32 24.45
C ASP A 274 -17.40 -30.33 25.83
N VAL A 275 -17.07 -31.34 26.65
CA VAL A 275 -17.63 -31.53 27.99
C VAL A 275 -17.41 -30.29 28.87
N LYS A 276 -16.28 -29.61 28.72
CA LYS A 276 -15.92 -28.42 29.47
C LYS A 276 -16.89 -27.27 29.25
N VAL A 277 -17.31 -27.03 28.01
CA VAL A 277 -18.27 -25.96 27.66
C VAL A 277 -19.71 -26.38 27.93
N SER A 278 -20.05 -27.63 27.66
CA SER A 278 -21.41 -28.13 27.91
C SER A 278 -21.75 -28.17 29.41
N ALA A 279 -20.79 -28.57 30.26
CA ALA A 279 -20.94 -28.60 31.71
C ALA A 279 -20.85 -27.22 32.38
N ALA A 280 -20.19 -26.25 31.75
CA ALA A 280 -20.10 -24.88 32.26
C ALA A 280 -21.49 -24.22 32.31
N LYS A 281 -21.86 -23.70 33.48
CA LYS A 281 -23.10 -22.96 33.70
C LYS A 281 -22.90 -21.46 33.51
N SER A 282 -21.69 -20.97 33.78
CA SER A 282 -21.32 -19.56 33.63
C SER A 282 -20.06 -19.37 32.78
N VAL A 283 -20.11 -18.36 31.90
CA VAL A 283 -19.01 -17.95 31.04
C VAL A 283 -18.85 -16.43 31.12
N VAL A 284 -17.66 -15.96 31.49
CA VAL A 284 -17.29 -14.54 31.41
C VAL A 284 -16.34 -14.35 30.24
N MET A 285 -16.51 -13.28 29.48
CA MET A 285 -15.63 -12.91 28.37
C MET A 285 -15.02 -11.54 28.65
N ILE A 286 -13.71 -11.40 28.51
CA ILE A 286 -13.02 -10.11 28.67
C ILE A 286 -12.59 -9.60 27.30
N GLN A 287 -13.05 -8.39 26.97
CA GLN A 287 -12.64 -7.70 25.73
C GLN A 287 -11.29 -6.99 25.88
N CYS A 288 -10.71 -6.61 24.74
CA CYS A 288 -9.51 -5.76 24.67
C CYS A 288 -8.29 -6.27 25.45
N VAL A 289 -8.13 -7.59 25.63
CA VAL A 289 -6.99 -8.17 26.35
C VAL A 289 -5.72 -7.93 25.52
N GLY A 290 -4.79 -7.13 26.04
CA GLY A 290 -3.61 -6.68 25.30
C GLY A 290 -3.87 -5.81 24.05
N SER A 291 -5.03 -5.16 23.92
CA SER A 291 -5.30 -4.14 22.89
C SER A 291 -5.82 -2.83 23.49
N ARG A 292 -5.75 -1.73 22.74
CA ARG A 292 -6.17 -0.40 23.18
C ARG A 292 -5.50 0.00 24.51
N ASN A 293 -4.18 -0.15 24.55
CA ASN A 293 -3.33 0.22 25.68
C ASN A 293 -2.11 1.01 25.16
N THR A 294 -1.26 1.50 26.05
CA THR A 294 -0.09 2.32 25.70
C THR A 294 0.87 1.64 24.70
N GLU A 295 1.04 0.32 24.79
CA GLU A 295 1.94 -0.43 23.90
C GLU A 295 1.27 -0.76 22.55
N ARG A 296 -0.06 -0.95 22.54
CA ARG A 296 -0.87 -1.25 21.36
C ARG A 296 -2.11 -0.37 21.37
N PRO A 297 -2.01 0.89 20.90
CA PRO A 297 -3.10 1.86 21.00
C PRO A 297 -4.26 1.54 20.04
N TYR A 298 -4.07 0.62 19.09
CA TYR A 298 -5.07 0.20 18.13
C TYR A 298 -6.09 -0.82 18.68
N CYS A 299 -7.20 -0.94 17.96
CA CYS A 299 -8.24 -1.94 18.21
C CYS A 299 -8.07 -3.11 17.25
N SER A 300 -8.16 -4.34 17.77
CA SER A 300 -8.06 -5.58 16.98
C SER A 300 -9.28 -5.87 16.09
N ARG A 301 -10.27 -4.97 16.07
CA ARG A 301 -11.41 -4.89 15.14
C ARG A 301 -12.44 -6.03 15.22
N TYR A 302 -12.03 -7.30 15.24
CA TYR A 302 -12.95 -8.45 15.19
C TYR A 302 -13.41 -8.96 16.57
N CYS A 303 -12.63 -8.70 17.63
CA CYS A 303 -12.79 -9.35 18.94
C CYS A 303 -14.17 -9.17 19.60
N CYS A 304 -14.84 -8.03 19.41
CA CYS A 304 -16.21 -7.83 19.92
C CYS A 304 -17.24 -8.69 19.17
N SER A 305 -17.10 -8.80 17.85
CA SER A 305 -17.99 -9.61 17.01
C SER A 305 -17.80 -11.10 17.30
N GLU A 306 -16.55 -11.53 17.53
CA GLU A 306 -16.23 -12.90 17.92
C GLU A 306 -16.83 -13.28 19.29
N ALA A 307 -16.69 -12.41 20.29
CA ALA A 307 -17.28 -12.64 21.61
C ALA A 307 -18.80 -12.77 21.55
N ILE A 308 -19.47 -11.88 20.81
CA ILE A 308 -20.93 -11.91 20.62
C ILE A 308 -21.35 -13.17 19.86
N LYS A 309 -20.61 -13.55 18.82
CA LYS A 309 -20.83 -14.80 18.08
C LYS A 309 -20.80 -16.02 19.01
N ASN A 310 -19.76 -16.14 19.83
CA ASN A 310 -19.61 -17.25 20.76
C ASN A 310 -20.69 -17.21 21.86
N ALA A 311 -21.04 -16.02 22.37
CA ALA A 311 -22.12 -15.85 23.34
C ALA A 311 -23.48 -16.31 22.79
N LEU A 312 -23.81 -15.95 21.54
CA LEU A 312 -25.02 -16.40 20.87
C LEU A 312 -25.04 -17.92 20.73
N LYS A 313 -23.92 -18.54 20.35
CA LYS A 313 -23.81 -20.00 20.22
C LYS A 313 -23.94 -20.74 21.55
N LEU A 314 -23.42 -20.17 22.64
CA LEU A 314 -23.63 -20.70 23.98
C LEU A 314 -25.11 -20.66 24.36
N LYS A 315 -25.80 -19.54 24.10
CA LYS A 315 -27.25 -19.40 24.36
C LYS A 315 -28.11 -20.29 23.45
N GLU A 316 -27.70 -20.53 22.21
CA GLU A 316 -28.35 -21.50 21.31
C GLU A 316 -28.23 -22.94 21.84
N ALA A 317 -27.07 -23.31 22.41
CA ALA A 317 -26.86 -24.62 22.99
C ALA A 317 -27.62 -24.81 24.32
N ASP A 318 -27.67 -23.78 25.15
CA ASP A 318 -28.36 -23.78 26.43
C ASP A 318 -28.75 -22.34 26.82
N SER A 319 -30.04 -22.04 26.70
CA SER A 319 -30.61 -20.71 26.98
C SER A 319 -30.41 -20.22 28.41
N GLN A 320 -30.18 -21.14 29.36
CA GLN A 320 -30.03 -20.84 30.78
C GLN A 320 -28.57 -20.52 31.18
N LYS A 321 -27.58 -20.72 30.28
CA LYS A 321 -26.18 -20.37 30.59
C LYS A 321 -26.04 -18.90 30.91
N ASP A 322 -25.35 -18.57 31.99
CA ASP A 322 -25.06 -17.20 32.36
C ASP A 322 -23.82 -16.72 31.59
N VAL A 323 -24.02 -15.77 30.67
CA VAL A 323 -22.94 -15.25 29.82
C VAL A 323 -22.78 -13.77 30.09
N THR A 324 -21.58 -13.37 30.49
CA THR A 324 -21.25 -11.96 30.77
C THR A 324 -20.06 -11.51 29.93
N ILE A 325 -20.18 -10.39 29.24
CA ILE A 325 -19.11 -9.77 28.45
C ILE A 325 -18.66 -8.49 29.16
N LEU A 326 -17.40 -8.46 29.59
CA LEU A 326 -16.73 -7.29 30.17
C LEU A 326 -16.07 -6.50 29.05
N TYR A 327 -16.45 -5.24 28.88
CA TYR A 327 -16.06 -4.44 27.71
C TYR A 327 -15.73 -2.98 28.05
N ARG A 328 -14.99 -2.30 27.18
CA ARG A 328 -14.85 -0.83 27.22
C ARG A 328 -15.90 -0.16 26.33
N ASP A 329 -15.89 -0.56 25.05
CA ASP A 329 -16.89 -0.20 24.05
C ASP A 329 -17.22 -1.45 23.22
N ILE A 330 -18.49 -1.67 22.89
CA ILE A 330 -18.89 -2.71 21.93
C ILE A 330 -18.73 -2.14 20.52
N ARG A 331 -17.92 -2.82 19.70
CA ARG A 331 -17.59 -2.40 18.33
C ARG A 331 -18.13 -3.38 17.29
N THR A 332 -19.45 -3.55 17.25
CA THR A 332 -20.21 -4.29 16.23
C THR A 332 -20.69 -3.37 15.11
N PHE A 333 -19.74 -2.73 14.41
CA PHE A 333 -20.05 -1.70 13.42
C PHE A 333 -20.80 -2.24 12.19
N GLY A 334 -21.52 -1.35 11.50
CA GLY A 334 -22.29 -1.67 10.31
C GLY A 334 -23.50 -2.55 10.64
N LEU A 335 -23.74 -3.58 9.84
CA LEU A 335 -24.87 -4.50 10.00
C LEU A 335 -24.70 -5.48 11.18
N LYS A 336 -23.59 -5.39 11.92
CA LYS A 336 -23.30 -6.30 13.04
C LYS A 336 -23.99 -5.88 14.35
N GLU A 337 -24.53 -4.67 14.42
CA GLU A 337 -25.21 -4.14 15.62
C GLU A 337 -26.46 -4.95 15.99
N ASP A 338 -27.16 -5.50 14.99
CA ASP A 338 -28.34 -6.34 15.22
C ASP A 338 -28.01 -7.61 16.03
N TYR A 339 -26.79 -8.14 15.88
CA TYR A 339 -26.34 -9.30 16.68
C TYR A 339 -26.04 -8.92 18.12
N TYR A 340 -25.52 -7.71 18.36
CA TYR A 340 -25.36 -7.21 19.72
C TYR A 340 -26.72 -7.04 20.41
N LYS A 341 -27.70 -6.46 19.70
CA LYS A 341 -29.09 -6.38 20.17
C LYS A 341 -29.65 -7.77 20.48
N LYS A 342 -29.53 -8.73 19.56
CA LYS A 342 -29.98 -10.13 19.75
C LYS A 342 -29.35 -10.78 20.97
N ALA A 343 -28.05 -10.57 21.21
CA ALA A 343 -27.37 -11.11 22.39
C ALA A 343 -27.96 -10.56 23.69
N ARG A 344 -28.27 -9.26 23.74
CA ARG A 344 -28.95 -8.63 24.89
C ARG A 344 -30.36 -9.19 25.11
N GLU A 345 -31.13 -9.39 24.05
CA GLU A 345 -32.47 -9.99 24.11
C GLU A 345 -32.44 -11.43 24.65
N LEU A 346 -31.33 -12.15 24.44
CA LEU A 346 -31.07 -13.48 25.00
C LEU A 346 -30.45 -13.45 26.41
N ASN A 347 -30.53 -12.32 27.12
CA ASN A 347 -29.97 -12.13 28.45
C ASN A 347 -28.46 -12.43 28.54
N VAL A 348 -27.69 -12.05 27.51
CA VAL A 348 -26.24 -11.88 27.68
C VAL A 348 -26.00 -10.55 28.39
N LYS A 349 -25.25 -10.59 29.50
CA LYS A 349 -24.94 -9.42 30.33
C LYS A 349 -23.73 -8.70 29.76
N PHE A 350 -23.75 -7.37 29.81
CA PHE A 350 -22.67 -6.52 29.32
C PHE A 350 -22.29 -5.54 30.43
N ILE A 351 -21.05 -5.65 30.92
CA ILE A 351 -20.56 -4.80 32.01
C ILE A 351 -19.39 -3.97 31.48
N ARG A 352 -19.55 -2.65 31.55
CA ARG A 352 -18.53 -1.72 31.07
C ARG A 352 -17.45 -1.54 32.13
N TYR A 353 -16.18 -1.63 31.74
CA TYR A 353 -15.02 -1.29 32.56
C TYR A 353 -14.22 -0.15 31.90
N ASP A 354 -13.47 0.60 32.71
CA ASP A 354 -12.64 1.72 32.26
C ASP A 354 -11.17 1.28 32.07
N GLU A 355 -10.41 2.04 31.28
CA GLU A 355 -9.01 1.71 30.97
C GLU A 355 -8.10 1.69 32.21
N ASP A 356 -8.33 2.62 33.13
CA ASP A 356 -7.65 2.78 34.41
C ASP A 356 -8.21 1.85 35.51
N ARG A 357 -9.36 1.22 35.26
CA ARG A 357 -10.04 0.28 36.17
C ARG A 357 -10.36 -1.03 35.47
N LYS A 358 -9.31 -1.73 35.06
CA LYS A 358 -9.39 -3.08 34.47
C LYS A 358 -9.98 -4.11 35.45
N PRO A 359 -10.62 -5.19 34.95
CA PRO A 359 -10.99 -6.33 35.78
C PRO A 359 -9.78 -6.94 36.49
N ASP A 360 -9.97 -7.48 37.69
CA ASP A 360 -8.98 -8.29 38.42
C ASP A 360 -9.43 -9.76 38.39
N VAL A 361 -8.53 -10.67 38.05
CA VAL A 361 -8.84 -12.09 37.80
C VAL A 361 -8.00 -12.97 38.70
N ARG A 362 -8.66 -13.86 39.45
CA ARG A 362 -8.01 -14.78 40.38
C ARG A 362 -8.59 -16.18 40.24
N GLN A 363 -7.75 -17.18 40.51
CA GLN A 363 -8.20 -18.56 40.64
C GLN A 363 -9.00 -18.70 41.95
N ASP A 364 -10.18 -19.34 41.89
CA ASP A 364 -11.01 -19.66 43.05
C ASP A 364 -11.46 -21.14 42.98
N GLY A 365 -10.62 -22.03 43.51
CA GLY A 365 -10.85 -23.48 43.40
C GLY A 365 -10.87 -23.94 41.93
N ASN A 366 -12.00 -24.52 41.50
CA ASN A 366 -12.23 -24.93 40.10
C ASN A 366 -12.94 -23.86 39.26
N GLN A 367 -13.10 -22.65 39.77
CA GLN A 367 -13.70 -21.51 39.09
C GLN A 367 -12.72 -20.35 39.00
N ILE A 368 -13.11 -19.33 38.25
CA ILE A 368 -12.41 -18.05 38.17
C ILE A 368 -13.26 -16.98 38.83
N ALA A 369 -12.67 -16.23 39.75
CA ALA A 369 -13.27 -15.03 40.32
C ALA A 369 -12.80 -13.81 39.53
N VAL A 370 -13.76 -13.05 39.00
CA VAL A 370 -13.52 -11.81 38.25
C VAL A 370 -14.11 -10.64 39.01
N ARG A 371 -13.26 -9.76 39.53
CA ARG A 371 -13.67 -8.53 40.21
C ARG A 371 -13.66 -7.36 39.23
N VAL A 372 -14.77 -6.67 39.10
CA VAL A 372 -14.94 -5.53 38.17
C VAL A 372 -15.83 -4.47 38.80
N PHE A 373 -15.58 -3.20 38.49
CA PHE A 373 -16.47 -2.11 38.92
C PHE A 373 -17.70 -2.05 38.01
N ASP A 374 -18.89 -2.18 38.58
CA ASP A 374 -20.13 -2.04 37.82
C ASP A 374 -20.60 -0.57 37.87
N PRO A 375 -20.68 0.13 36.73
CA PRO A 375 -21.05 1.53 36.70
C PRO A 375 -22.54 1.80 36.97
N ILE A 376 -23.41 0.79 36.88
CA ILE A 376 -24.85 0.91 37.16
C ILE A 376 -25.08 0.80 38.67
N LEU A 377 -24.44 -0.18 39.32
CA LEU A 377 -24.49 -0.34 40.78
C LEU A 377 -23.58 0.64 41.51
N ASN A 378 -22.61 1.23 40.80
CA ASN A 378 -21.59 2.14 41.32
C ASN A 378 -20.73 1.52 42.43
N GLU A 379 -20.45 0.22 42.34
CA GLU A 379 -19.62 -0.52 43.30
C GLU A 379 -18.82 -1.65 42.62
N PRO A 380 -17.71 -2.12 43.23
CA PRO A 380 -17.03 -3.33 42.78
C PRO A 380 -17.89 -4.57 43.04
N ILE A 381 -18.10 -5.37 42.01
CA ILE A 381 -18.75 -6.68 42.11
C ILE A 381 -17.73 -7.80 41.85
N GLU A 382 -18.02 -8.98 42.38
CA GLU A 382 -17.26 -10.21 42.10
C GLU A 382 -18.15 -11.22 41.38
N ILE A 383 -17.68 -11.69 40.23
CA ILE A 383 -18.38 -12.65 39.37
C ILE A 383 -17.58 -13.95 39.38
N LYS A 384 -18.18 -15.04 39.86
CA LYS A 384 -17.60 -16.38 39.78
C LYS A 384 -18.03 -17.06 38.49
N THR A 385 -17.08 -17.57 37.73
CA THR A 385 -17.32 -18.19 36.43
C THR A 385 -16.66 -19.55 36.28
N ASP A 386 -17.32 -20.48 35.61
CA ASP A 386 -16.74 -21.80 35.29
C ASP A 386 -15.70 -21.68 34.19
N LEU A 387 -15.92 -20.77 33.23
CA LEU A 387 -14.98 -20.47 32.15
C LEU A 387 -14.78 -18.96 31.98
N LEU A 388 -13.53 -18.58 31.73
CA LEU A 388 -13.14 -17.23 31.33
C LEU A 388 -12.59 -17.26 29.91
N ALA A 389 -13.20 -16.51 28.99
CA ALA A 389 -12.73 -16.37 27.62
C ALA A 389 -12.06 -15.01 27.40
N LEU A 390 -10.83 -15.03 26.88
CA LEU A 390 -10.05 -13.84 26.63
C LEU A 390 -10.12 -13.46 25.15
N SER A 391 -10.58 -12.24 24.88
CA SER A 391 -10.56 -11.67 23.53
C SER A 391 -9.25 -10.91 23.33
N VAL A 392 -8.20 -11.69 23.02
CA VAL A 392 -6.82 -11.20 22.89
C VAL A 392 -6.61 -10.34 21.65
N GLY A 393 -5.62 -9.45 21.75
CA GLY A 393 -5.23 -8.58 20.67
C GLY A 393 -4.62 -9.31 19.47
N THR A 394 -4.52 -8.60 18.37
CA THR A 394 -3.83 -9.05 17.16
C THR A 394 -2.50 -8.34 17.05
N VAL A 395 -1.45 -9.09 16.74
CA VAL A 395 -0.10 -8.56 16.47
C VAL A 395 0.29 -8.81 15.01
N PRO A 396 1.10 -7.93 14.40
CA PRO A 396 1.55 -8.12 13.03
C PRO A 396 2.37 -9.40 12.89
N ASN A 397 2.52 -9.87 11.64
CA ASN A 397 3.45 -10.95 11.35
C ASN A 397 4.90 -10.46 11.58
N PRO A 398 5.71 -11.14 12.41
CA PRO A 398 7.07 -10.70 12.72
C PRO A 398 7.98 -10.67 11.48
N ALA A 399 7.66 -11.43 10.43
CA ALA A 399 8.40 -11.40 9.17
C ALA A 399 8.07 -10.18 8.28
N ASN A 400 7.10 -9.33 8.66
CA ASN A 400 6.72 -8.18 7.86
C ASN A 400 7.88 -7.20 7.63
N GLU A 401 8.75 -7.01 8.62
CA GLU A 401 9.91 -6.11 8.47
C GLU A 401 10.89 -6.63 7.41
N ASP A 402 11.21 -7.92 7.44
CA ASP A 402 12.14 -8.52 6.48
C ASP A 402 11.55 -8.59 5.08
N ILE A 403 10.26 -8.93 4.95
CA ILE A 403 9.52 -8.88 3.68
C ILE A 403 9.47 -7.43 3.17
N GLY A 404 9.24 -6.47 4.05
CA GLY A 404 9.25 -5.04 3.75
C GLY A 404 10.59 -4.56 3.21
N LYS A 405 11.71 -5.00 3.81
CA LYS A 405 13.07 -4.72 3.31
C LYS A 405 13.29 -5.28 1.91
N MET A 406 12.88 -6.53 1.64
CA MET A 406 13.01 -7.14 0.31
C MET A 406 12.21 -6.40 -0.77
N LEU A 407 10.99 -5.97 -0.43
CA LEU A 407 10.08 -5.26 -1.35
C LEU A 407 10.28 -3.73 -1.35
N LYS A 408 11.14 -3.21 -0.46
CA LYS A 408 11.31 -1.78 -0.20
C LYS A 408 9.99 -1.08 0.16
N VAL A 409 9.16 -1.71 0.99
CA VAL A 409 7.88 -1.17 1.46
C VAL A 409 7.87 -1.02 2.99
N PRO A 410 7.31 0.07 3.52
CA PRO A 410 7.36 0.34 4.96
C PRO A 410 6.29 -0.40 5.75
N THR A 411 6.60 -0.65 7.02
CA THR A 411 5.60 -0.91 8.06
C THR A 411 5.29 0.38 8.82
N ASN A 412 4.12 0.44 9.44
CA ASN A 412 3.78 1.49 10.39
C ASN A 412 4.46 1.24 11.75
N GLN A 413 4.29 2.18 12.69
CA GLN A 413 4.85 2.09 14.05
C GLN A 413 4.42 0.84 14.84
N ASP A 414 3.31 0.22 14.44
CA ASP A 414 2.75 -0.97 15.08
C ASP A 414 3.22 -2.28 14.41
N GLY A 415 4.02 -2.21 13.34
CA GLY A 415 4.58 -3.34 12.60
C GLY A 415 3.67 -3.94 11.50
N PHE A 416 2.51 -3.35 11.24
CA PHE A 416 1.68 -3.70 10.07
C PHE A 416 2.16 -2.96 8.83
N PHE A 417 1.85 -3.46 7.64
CA PHE A 417 2.22 -2.78 6.40
C PHE A 417 1.46 -1.46 6.21
N LEU A 418 2.18 -0.42 5.79
CA LEU A 418 1.63 0.92 5.58
C LEU A 418 1.24 1.13 4.11
N GLU A 419 0.00 1.52 3.87
CA GLU A 419 -0.51 1.77 2.52
C GLU A 419 0.04 3.05 1.90
N ALA A 420 -0.06 3.17 0.58
CA ALA A 420 0.31 4.38 -0.15
C ALA A 420 -0.53 5.58 0.31
N HIS A 421 -1.85 5.39 0.45
CA HIS A 421 -2.75 6.40 0.98
C HIS A 421 -4.03 5.78 1.53
N VAL A 422 -4.39 6.10 2.78
CA VAL A 422 -5.58 5.65 3.54
C VAL A 422 -6.95 5.66 2.81
N LYS A 423 -7.08 6.36 1.68
CA LYS A 423 -8.37 6.61 0.99
C LYS A 423 -8.24 6.39 -0.51
N LEU A 424 -7.22 6.98 -1.13
CA LEU A 424 -7.03 6.94 -2.58
C LEU A 424 -6.42 5.62 -3.06
N ARG A 425 -5.53 5.02 -2.27
CA ARG A 425 -4.76 3.82 -2.61
C ARG A 425 -4.58 2.92 -1.38
N PRO A 426 -5.67 2.37 -0.81
CA PRO A 426 -5.64 1.68 0.48
C PRO A 426 -5.06 0.25 0.43
N VAL A 427 -4.77 -0.27 -0.76
CA VAL A 427 -4.20 -1.62 -0.98
C VAL A 427 -2.88 -1.58 -1.74
N ASP A 428 -2.44 -0.40 -2.17
CA ASP A 428 -1.18 -0.20 -2.88
C ASP A 428 -0.10 0.15 -1.86
N PHE A 429 1.15 -0.17 -2.20
CA PHE A 429 2.31 0.49 -1.60
C PHE A 429 2.75 1.70 -2.44
N GLN A 430 3.66 2.51 -1.89
CA GLN A 430 4.35 3.55 -2.66
C GLN A 430 5.24 2.94 -3.75
N THR A 431 5.75 1.73 -3.52
CA THR A 431 6.43 0.93 -4.54
C THR A 431 5.41 0.38 -5.52
N ASP A 432 5.49 0.82 -6.78
CA ASP A 432 4.58 0.36 -7.82
C ASP A 432 4.74 -1.15 -8.08
N GLY A 433 3.63 -1.81 -8.43
CA GLY A 433 3.59 -3.26 -8.65
C GLY A 433 3.56 -4.11 -7.39
N VAL A 434 3.56 -3.50 -6.21
CA VAL A 434 3.41 -4.19 -4.93
C VAL A 434 2.11 -3.76 -4.27
N PHE A 435 1.30 -4.74 -3.87
CA PHE A 435 0.00 -4.56 -3.24
C PHE A 435 -0.09 -5.37 -1.96
N MET A 436 -1.10 -5.12 -1.13
CA MET A 436 -1.37 -5.91 0.06
C MET A 436 -2.85 -6.14 0.30
N CYS A 437 -3.15 -7.21 1.02
CA CYS A 437 -4.51 -7.53 1.44
C CYS A 437 -4.53 -8.29 2.77
N GLY A 438 -5.71 -8.33 3.39
CA GLY A 438 -5.91 -9.09 4.62
C GLY A 438 -5.21 -8.49 5.83
N MET A 439 -4.96 -9.31 6.85
CA MET A 439 -4.48 -8.81 8.14
C MET A 439 -3.01 -8.35 8.14
N ALA A 440 -2.29 -8.54 7.03
CA ALA A 440 -0.97 -7.97 6.81
C ALA A 440 -0.98 -6.42 6.91
N HIS A 441 -2.09 -5.81 6.49
CA HIS A 441 -2.32 -4.37 6.51
C HIS A 441 -2.80 -3.84 7.88
N ALA A 442 -3.72 -4.54 8.54
CA ALA A 442 -4.27 -4.18 9.85
C ALA A 442 -5.25 -5.28 10.34
N PRO A 443 -5.55 -5.37 11.64
CA PRO A 443 -6.59 -6.27 12.16
C PRO A 443 -7.95 -6.01 11.49
N LYS A 444 -8.61 -7.08 11.02
CA LYS A 444 -9.89 -6.99 10.29
C LYS A 444 -10.68 -8.30 10.28
N LEU A 445 -11.95 -8.17 9.90
CA LEU A 445 -12.86 -9.31 9.71
C LEU A 445 -12.50 -10.10 8.45
N SER A 446 -12.94 -11.37 8.39
CA SER A 446 -12.72 -12.24 7.25
C SER A 446 -13.30 -11.68 5.95
N GLU A 447 -14.51 -11.11 6.00
CA GLU A 447 -15.16 -10.44 4.87
C GLU A 447 -14.33 -9.26 4.35
N GLU A 448 -13.79 -8.44 5.25
CA GLU A 448 -12.96 -7.28 4.90
C GLU A 448 -11.65 -7.74 4.26
N ALA A 449 -11.08 -8.85 4.73
CA ALA A 449 -9.89 -9.45 4.14
C ALA A 449 -10.12 -9.94 2.71
N VAL A 450 -11.29 -10.54 2.43
CA VAL A 450 -11.69 -10.98 1.08
C VAL A 450 -11.92 -9.78 0.16
N VAL A 451 -12.64 -8.75 0.63
CA VAL A 451 -12.84 -7.51 -0.14
C VAL A 451 -11.50 -6.85 -0.47
N GLN A 452 -10.57 -6.79 0.48
CA GLN A 452 -9.23 -6.25 0.23
C GLN A 452 -8.44 -7.08 -0.78
N ALA A 453 -8.60 -8.41 -0.78
CA ALA A 453 -7.96 -9.27 -1.78
C ALA A 453 -8.47 -8.94 -3.19
N PHE A 454 -9.78 -8.78 -3.37
CA PHE A 454 -10.35 -8.36 -4.66
C PHE A 454 -9.89 -6.96 -5.08
N ALA A 455 -9.79 -6.02 -4.13
CA ALA A 455 -9.24 -4.70 -4.41
C ALA A 455 -7.77 -4.79 -4.87
N ALA A 456 -6.93 -5.56 -4.18
CA ALA A 456 -5.53 -5.76 -4.56
C ALA A 456 -5.40 -6.40 -5.96
N VAL A 457 -6.23 -7.41 -6.27
CA VAL A 457 -6.27 -8.04 -7.59
C VAL A 457 -6.70 -7.05 -8.67
N SER A 458 -7.74 -6.24 -8.42
CA SER A 458 -8.17 -5.20 -9.36
C SER A 458 -7.06 -4.19 -9.66
N ARG A 459 -6.32 -3.77 -8.63
CA ARG A 459 -5.15 -2.88 -8.80
C ARG A 459 -4.02 -3.56 -9.56
N ALA A 460 -3.71 -4.82 -9.25
CA ALA A 460 -2.73 -5.62 -9.97
C ALA A 460 -3.07 -5.76 -11.46
N CYS A 461 -4.35 -5.99 -11.79
CA CYS A 461 -4.80 -6.11 -13.18
C CYS A 461 -4.54 -4.87 -14.02
N THR A 462 -4.48 -3.66 -13.43
CA THR A 462 -4.12 -2.43 -14.17
C THR A 462 -2.71 -2.46 -14.76
N ILE A 463 -1.86 -3.36 -14.26
CA ILE A 463 -0.51 -3.62 -14.74
C ILE A 463 -0.51 -4.88 -15.60
N LEU A 464 -1.09 -5.98 -15.10
CA LEU A 464 -1.05 -7.28 -15.74
C LEU A 464 -1.77 -7.33 -17.09
N THR A 465 -2.72 -6.44 -17.37
CA THR A 465 -3.41 -6.39 -18.68
C THR A 465 -2.61 -5.65 -19.75
N LYS A 466 -1.44 -5.10 -19.43
CA LYS A 466 -0.58 -4.38 -20.39
C LYS A 466 0.48 -5.33 -20.92
N ASP A 467 0.77 -5.26 -22.22
CA ASP A 467 1.88 -6.01 -22.82
C ASP A 467 3.24 -5.47 -22.35
N TYR A 468 3.31 -4.16 -22.11
CA TYR A 468 4.50 -3.48 -21.64
C TYR A 468 4.19 -2.32 -20.68
N ILE A 469 5.16 -1.98 -19.85
CA ILE A 469 5.20 -0.76 -19.06
C ILE A 469 6.22 0.18 -19.69
N GLU A 470 5.81 1.42 -19.90
CA GLU A 470 6.72 2.49 -20.28
C GLU A 470 7.52 2.93 -19.05
N ALA A 471 8.83 2.76 -19.11
CA ALA A 471 9.74 3.29 -18.10
C ALA A 471 9.81 4.82 -18.17
N GLU A 472 10.40 5.45 -17.17
CA GLU A 472 10.71 6.88 -17.23
C GLU A 472 11.65 7.12 -18.43
N GLY A 473 11.38 8.12 -19.28
CA GLY A 473 12.25 8.46 -20.41
C GLY A 473 13.46 9.29 -20.00
N LYS A 474 13.38 10.01 -18.87
CA LYS A 474 14.48 10.79 -18.28
C LYS A 474 15.45 9.85 -17.52
N THR A 475 16.18 9.01 -18.26
CA THR A 475 17.14 8.04 -17.69
C THR A 475 18.57 8.55 -17.75
N ALA A 476 19.42 8.02 -16.87
CA ALA A 476 20.85 8.25 -16.94
C ALA A 476 21.46 7.59 -18.20
N TYR A 477 22.57 8.13 -18.67
CA TYR A 477 23.42 7.56 -19.72
C TYR A 477 24.89 7.79 -19.38
N VAL A 478 25.79 7.02 -20.02
CA VAL A 478 27.23 7.15 -19.83
C VAL A 478 27.91 7.41 -21.17
N THR A 479 28.74 8.45 -21.22
CA THR A 479 29.63 8.76 -22.35
C THR A 479 30.89 7.91 -22.20
N LYS A 480 31.04 6.89 -23.04
CA LYS A 480 32.08 5.85 -22.89
C LYS A 480 33.48 6.46 -22.87
N GLU A 481 33.72 7.44 -23.73
CA GLU A 481 35.02 8.10 -23.94
C GLU A 481 35.50 8.88 -22.71
N ARG A 482 34.59 9.21 -21.78
CA ARG A 482 34.92 9.93 -20.53
C ARG A 482 34.97 9.00 -19.32
N CYS A 483 34.39 7.81 -19.42
CA CYS A 483 34.27 6.91 -18.28
C CYS A 483 35.61 6.24 -17.97
N MET A 484 36.02 6.29 -16.71
CA MET A 484 37.21 5.59 -16.21
C MET A 484 36.88 4.30 -15.45
N ALA A 485 35.65 3.78 -15.56
CA ALA A 485 35.19 2.55 -14.91
C ALA A 485 35.42 2.48 -13.38
N CYS A 486 35.33 3.61 -12.67
CA CYS A 486 35.70 3.67 -11.23
C CYS A 486 34.66 3.06 -10.26
N GLY A 487 33.49 2.62 -10.72
CA GLY A 487 32.47 1.96 -9.90
C GLY A 487 31.65 2.86 -8.96
N LEU A 488 31.99 4.14 -8.82
CA LEU A 488 31.29 5.02 -7.86
C LEU A 488 29.80 5.18 -8.18
N CYS A 489 29.45 5.27 -9.46
CA CYS A 489 28.07 5.39 -9.91
C CYS A 489 27.23 4.13 -9.62
N GLU A 490 27.86 2.95 -9.69
CA GLU A 490 27.24 1.66 -9.38
C GLU A 490 26.92 1.54 -7.89
N ILE A 491 27.90 1.84 -7.03
CA ILE A 491 27.75 1.82 -5.56
C ILE A 491 26.62 2.75 -5.10
N ASN A 492 26.50 3.92 -5.73
CA ASN A 492 25.53 4.93 -5.32
C ASN A 492 24.13 4.73 -5.89
N CYS A 493 23.92 3.77 -6.81
CA CYS A 493 22.62 3.60 -7.45
C CYS A 493 21.66 2.79 -6.55
N PRO A 494 20.58 3.39 -5.99
CA PRO A 494 19.65 2.67 -5.11
C PRO A 494 18.77 1.65 -5.85
N TYR A 495 18.81 1.67 -7.18
CA TYR A 495 18.03 0.82 -8.07
C TYR A 495 18.89 -0.20 -8.83
N SER A 496 20.21 -0.21 -8.61
CA SER A 496 21.17 -1.05 -9.35
C SER A 496 21.00 -0.92 -10.88
N ALA A 497 20.64 0.28 -11.34
CA ALA A 497 20.37 0.59 -12.74
C ALA A 497 21.63 0.88 -13.55
N ILE A 498 22.80 0.99 -12.92
CA ILE A 498 24.08 1.27 -13.57
C ILE A 498 25.14 0.38 -12.94
N ALA A 499 25.95 -0.27 -13.76
CA ALA A 499 27.03 -1.17 -13.32
C ALA A 499 28.26 -1.03 -14.22
N VAL A 500 29.45 -1.28 -13.68
CA VAL A 500 30.69 -1.32 -14.47
C VAL A 500 30.79 -2.65 -15.20
N GLU A 501 30.77 -2.59 -16.54
CA GLU A 501 30.95 -3.75 -17.39
C GLU A 501 32.43 -3.88 -17.78
N ALA A 502 33.08 -4.92 -17.25
CA ALA A 502 34.52 -5.14 -17.46
C ALA A 502 34.89 -5.30 -18.95
N ALA A 503 34.01 -5.92 -19.74
CA ALA A 503 34.19 -6.11 -21.17
C ALA A 503 34.19 -4.78 -21.94
N GLU A 504 33.42 -3.80 -21.46
CA GLU A 504 33.26 -2.48 -22.08
C GLU A 504 34.22 -1.44 -21.49
N ASN A 505 34.94 -1.80 -20.42
CA ASN A 505 35.75 -0.89 -19.60
C ASN A 505 35.01 0.42 -19.27
N CYS A 506 33.71 0.32 -18.99
CA CYS A 506 32.80 1.45 -18.86
C CYS A 506 31.59 1.10 -17.99
N ALA A 507 31.00 2.09 -17.34
CA ALA A 507 29.70 1.93 -16.70
C ALA A 507 28.57 1.91 -17.74
N VAL A 508 27.65 0.95 -17.63
CA VAL A 508 26.50 0.79 -18.51
C VAL A 508 25.22 0.98 -17.71
N VAL A 509 24.29 1.78 -18.25
CA VAL A 509 22.99 2.03 -17.63
C VAL A 509 21.94 1.10 -18.23
N ASN A 510 21.27 0.36 -17.38
CA ASN A 510 19.98 -0.24 -17.68
C ASN A 510 18.90 0.84 -17.58
N SER A 511 18.49 1.38 -18.74
CA SER A 511 17.51 2.45 -18.83
C SER A 511 16.15 2.07 -18.22
N VAL A 512 15.81 0.78 -18.23
CA VAL A 512 14.54 0.30 -17.69
C VAL A 512 14.51 0.33 -16.15
N LEU A 513 15.64 0.02 -15.52
CA LEU A 513 15.81 0.12 -14.06
C LEU A 513 15.97 1.57 -13.57
N CYS A 514 16.43 2.46 -14.44
CA CYS A 514 16.76 3.82 -14.07
C CYS A 514 15.51 4.64 -13.75
N LYS A 515 15.40 5.15 -12.52
CA LYS A 515 14.32 6.04 -12.08
C LYS A 515 14.65 7.53 -12.24
N GLY A 516 15.71 7.88 -12.96
CA GLY A 516 16.07 9.26 -13.26
C GLY A 516 16.42 10.13 -12.05
N CYS A 517 16.87 9.55 -10.93
CA CYS A 517 17.13 10.31 -9.70
C CYS A 517 18.37 11.22 -9.75
N GLY A 518 19.25 11.05 -10.74
CA GLY A 518 20.45 11.89 -10.93
C GLY A 518 21.61 11.64 -9.97
N VAL A 519 21.50 10.69 -9.02
CA VAL A 519 22.55 10.40 -8.03
C VAL A 519 23.86 9.96 -8.71
N CYS A 520 23.78 9.10 -9.73
CA CYS A 520 24.95 8.65 -10.48
C CYS A 520 25.64 9.82 -11.21
N THR A 521 24.86 10.73 -11.78
CA THR A 521 25.34 11.95 -12.45
C THR A 521 26.07 12.86 -11.47
N ALA A 522 25.43 13.19 -10.34
CA ALA A 522 26.01 14.06 -9.31
C ALA A 522 27.30 13.48 -8.68
N SER A 523 27.44 12.15 -8.68
CA SER A 523 28.64 11.48 -8.14
C SER A 523 29.75 11.24 -9.17
N CYS A 524 29.50 11.47 -10.47
CA CYS A 524 30.46 11.13 -11.53
C CYS A 524 31.62 12.13 -11.61
N ARG A 525 32.81 11.71 -11.16
CA ARG A 525 34.02 12.57 -11.13
C ARG A 525 34.53 12.98 -12.51
N MET A 526 34.28 12.14 -13.53
CA MET A 526 34.73 12.39 -14.90
C MET A 526 33.68 13.10 -15.75
N ASN A 527 32.54 13.45 -15.16
CA ASN A 527 31.37 13.93 -15.88
C ASN A 527 31.00 13.05 -17.09
N ALA A 528 31.12 11.73 -16.89
CA ALA A 528 30.85 10.70 -17.89
C ALA A 528 29.40 10.20 -17.81
N ALA A 529 28.84 10.11 -16.61
CA ALA A 529 27.43 9.79 -16.40
C ALA A 529 26.62 11.09 -16.37
N ASP A 530 25.54 11.15 -17.14
CA ASP A 530 24.65 12.30 -17.22
C ASP A 530 23.17 11.85 -17.28
N LEU A 531 22.21 12.76 -17.14
CA LEU A 531 20.78 12.45 -17.01
C LEU A 531 19.95 13.12 -18.11
N ASN A 532 19.25 12.34 -18.95
CA ASN A 532 18.38 12.92 -19.96
C ASN A 532 17.25 13.77 -19.32
N GLY A 533 17.01 14.98 -19.84
CA GLY A 533 16.00 15.92 -19.32
C GLY A 533 16.45 16.74 -18.09
N PHE A 534 17.64 16.42 -17.56
CA PHE A 534 18.37 17.20 -16.56
C PHE A 534 19.89 17.12 -16.78
N ASN A 535 20.34 17.12 -18.04
CA ASN A 535 21.76 16.95 -18.32
C ASN A 535 22.53 18.24 -17.96
N ASN A 536 23.86 18.18 -17.91
CA ASN A 536 24.64 19.35 -17.52
C ASN A 536 24.40 20.57 -18.44
N GLU A 537 24.23 20.36 -19.75
CA GLU A 537 23.98 21.46 -20.69
C GLU A 537 22.64 22.13 -20.39
N GLU A 538 21.60 21.33 -20.18
CA GLU A 538 20.25 21.77 -19.82
C GLU A 538 20.23 22.54 -18.49
N VAL A 539 20.86 21.98 -17.44
CA VAL A 539 20.89 22.59 -16.10
C VAL A 539 21.74 23.86 -16.08
N LEU A 540 22.92 23.86 -16.71
CA LEU A 540 23.78 25.04 -16.77
C LEU A 540 23.15 26.15 -17.61
N ALA A 541 22.50 25.82 -18.74
CA ALA A 541 21.75 26.79 -19.53
C ALA A 541 20.64 27.43 -18.70
N GLN A 542 19.93 26.64 -17.88
CA GLN A 542 18.91 27.15 -16.98
C GLN A 542 19.48 28.11 -15.92
N ILE A 543 20.65 27.78 -15.35
CA ILE A 543 21.31 28.60 -14.32
C ILE A 543 21.85 29.90 -14.92
N TRP A 544 22.56 29.86 -16.05
CA TRP A 544 23.13 31.06 -16.68
C TRP A 544 22.08 31.99 -17.28
N ALA A 545 20.88 31.49 -17.52
CA ALA A 545 19.75 32.27 -17.94
C ALA A 545 19.02 32.97 -16.79
N LEU A 546 19.35 32.69 -15.53
CA LEU A 546 18.90 33.54 -14.42
C LEU A 546 19.80 34.77 -14.35
#